data_AF-A0A915LZ30-F1
#
_entry.id   AF-A0A915LZ30-F1
#
_cell.length_a   1.000
_cell.length_b   1.000
_cell.length_c   1.000
_cell.angle_alpha   90.00
_cell.angle_beta   90.00
_cell.angle_gamma   90.00
#
_symmetry.space_group_name_H-M   'P 1'
#
loop_
_entity.id
_entity.type
_entity.pdbx_description
1 polymer ?
#
loop_
_entity_poly.entity_id
_entity_poly.type
_entity_poly.pdbx_seq_one_letter_code
_entity_poly.pdbx_strand_id
1 'polypeptide(L)'
;IAKKLRILQHLNRYQHFVETDIKYSLEDLIKIATGSGGLLKDIESIVEIFNRHITQECEICRGNAFFCELCSDEERIYPFSDNVAICKGCLAVYHRHCFDHASKRCTRCARRRARRKAIMMKTEEEGE
;
A
#
# COMPACT_ATOMS: atom_id res chain seq x y z
N ILE A 1 -6.74 -17.34 -5.31
CA ILE A 1 -5.97 -17.85 -4.15
C ILE A 1 -6.31 -17.06 -2.88
N ALA A 2 -6.10 -15.73 -2.80
CA ALA A 2 -6.64 -14.91 -1.70
C ALA A 2 -8.18 -14.97 -1.54
N LYS A 3 -8.94 -14.91 -2.66
CA LYS A 3 -10.40 -15.13 -2.68
C LYS A 3 -10.84 -16.50 -2.15
N LYS A 4 -9.97 -17.52 -2.24
CA LYS A 4 -10.25 -18.90 -1.80
C LYS A 4 -10.03 -19.05 -0.29
N LEU A 5 -9.05 -18.32 0.25
CA LEU A 5 -8.74 -18.27 1.68
C LEU A 5 -9.66 -17.33 2.47
N ARG A 6 -10.47 -16.52 1.77
CA ARG A 6 -11.50 -15.65 2.37
C ARG A 6 -10.95 -14.77 3.51
N ILE A 7 -9.69 -14.34 3.41
CA ILE A 7 -9.00 -13.61 4.50
C ILE A 7 -9.77 -12.35 4.95
N LEU A 8 -10.50 -11.71 4.05
CA LEU A 8 -11.36 -10.57 4.37
C LEU A 8 -12.47 -10.88 5.40
N GLN A 9 -12.81 -12.16 5.61
CA GLN A 9 -13.74 -12.59 6.65
C GLN A 9 -13.23 -12.34 8.06
N HIS A 10 -11.91 -12.21 8.26
CA HIS A 10 -11.37 -11.81 9.56
C HIS A 10 -11.83 -10.39 9.96
N LEU A 11 -12.17 -9.55 8.98
CA LEU A 11 -12.77 -8.23 9.21
C LEU A 11 -14.31 -8.26 9.23
N ASN A 12 -14.99 -9.42 9.27
CA ASN A 12 -16.45 -9.46 9.13
C ASN A 12 -17.19 -8.64 10.21
N ARG A 13 -16.65 -8.60 11.44
CA ARG A 13 -17.20 -7.75 12.53
C ARG A 13 -16.78 -6.28 12.41
N TYR A 14 -15.81 -5.99 11.55
CA TYR A 14 -15.15 -4.70 11.40
C TYR A 14 -15.15 -4.22 9.94
N GLN A 15 -16.19 -4.58 9.17
CA GLN A 15 -16.26 -4.29 7.73
C GLN A 15 -16.17 -2.78 7.44
N HIS A 16 -16.65 -1.94 8.37
CA HIS A 16 -16.59 -0.48 8.23
C HIS A 16 -15.14 0.05 8.14
N PHE A 17 -14.15 -0.66 8.67
CA PHE A 17 -12.72 -0.30 8.52
C PHE A 17 -12.12 -0.63 7.14
N VAL A 18 -12.80 -1.43 6.32
CA VAL A 18 -12.37 -1.68 4.93
C VAL A 18 -12.56 -0.44 4.07
N GLU A 19 -13.63 0.32 4.34
CA GLU A 19 -13.96 1.52 3.59
C GLU A 19 -13.24 2.76 4.12
N THR A 20 -13.09 2.87 5.44
CA THR A 20 -12.55 4.07 6.08
C THR A 20 -12.06 3.81 7.50
N ASP A 21 -10.98 4.48 7.88
CA ASP A 21 -10.33 4.45 9.19
C ASP A 21 -10.98 5.33 10.26
N ILE A 22 -11.97 6.15 9.88
CA ILE A 22 -12.58 7.14 10.80
C ILE A 22 -14.00 6.78 11.28
N LYS A 23 -14.62 5.73 10.73
CA LYS A 23 -15.95 5.28 11.18
C LYS A 23 -15.79 4.21 12.24
N TYR A 24 -16.53 4.35 13.34
CA TYR A 24 -16.58 3.37 14.42
C TYR A 24 -18.05 3.03 14.69
N SER A 25 -18.34 1.76 14.96
CA SER A 25 -19.64 1.35 15.48
C SER A 25 -19.74 1.65 16.98
N LEU A 26 -20.97 1.63 17.51
CA LEU A 26 -21.16 1.77 18.96
C LEU A 26 -20.45 0.67 19.75
N GLU A 27 -20.38 -0.55 19.23
CA GLU A 27 -19.64 -1.66 19.86
C GLU A 27 -18.15 -1.35 19.96
N ASP A 28 -17.55 -0.77 18.92
CA ASP A 28 -16.13 -0.39 18.91
C ASP A 28 -15.84 0.68 19.96
N LEU A 29 -16.69 1.69 20.04
CA LEU A 29 -16.57 2.77 21.03
C LEU A 29 -16.71 2.23 22.47
N ILE A 30 -17.61 1.29 22.71
CA ILE A 30 -17.75 0.61 24.01
C ILE A 30 -16.48 -0.19 24.32
N LYS A 31 -15.95 -0.96 23.36
CA LYS A 31 -14.69 -1.72 23.55
C LYS A 31 -13.51 -0.82 23.88
N ILE A 32 -13.44 0.36 23.28
CA ILE A 32 -12.43 1.38 23.62
C ILE A 32 -12.66 1.91 25.04
N ALA A 33 -13.90 2.31 25.37
CA ALA A 33 -14.24 2.97 26.63
C ALA A 33 -14.08 2.05 27.86
N THR A 34 -14.35 0.76 27.72
CA THR A 34 -14.23 -0.23 28.81
C THR A 34 -12.78 -0.53 29.21
N GLY A 35 -11.77 0.05 28.54
CA GLY A 35 -10.37 0.02 28.97
C GLY A 35 -9.68 -1.33 28.85
N SER A 36 -10.36 -2.37 28.34
CA SER A 36 -9.79 -3.71 28.14
C SER A 36 -8.81 -3.79 26.96
N GLY A 37 -8.74 -2.74 26.15
CA GLY A 37 -7.98 -2.73 24.89
C GLY A 37 -8.49 -3.73 23.86
N GLY A 38 -9.74 -4.22 24.01
CA GLY A 38 -10.27 -5.31 23.20
C GLY A 38 -10.29 -5.02 21.71
N LEU A 39 -10.69 -3.80 21.31
CA LEU A 39 -10.71 -3.43 19.89
C LEU A 39 -9.30 -3.43 19.28
N LEU A 40 -8.32 -2.84 19.97
CA LEU A 40 -6.95 -2.74 19.46
C LEU A 40 -6.35 -4.15 19.28
N LYS A 41 -6.49 -5.02 20.28
CA LYS A 41 -6.01 -6.41 20.22
C LYS A 41 -6.66 -7.20 19.08
N ASP A 42 -7.98 -7.04 18.90
CA ASP A 42 -8.71 -7.71 17.82
C ASP A 42 -8.16 -7.27 16.45
N ILE A 43 -7.98 -5.95 16.26
CA ILE A 43 -7.47 -5.39 15.00
C ILE A 43 -5.99 -5.77 14.77
N GLU A 44 -5.14 -5.71 15.78
CA GLU A 44 -3.73 -6.14 15.71
C GLU A 44 -3.62 -7.59 15.24
N SER A 45 -4.41 -8.50 15.83
CA SER A 45 -4.43 -9.91 15.43
C SER A 45 -4.84 -10.09 13.96
N ILE A 46 -5.82 -9.32 13.48
CA ILE A 46 -6.23 -9.35 12.07
C ILE A 46 -5.12 -8.81 11.16
N VAL A 47 -4.47 -7.72 11.55
CA VAL A 47 -3.34 -7.13 10.81
C VAL A 47 -2.18 -8.10 10.71
N GLU A 48 -1.85 -8.83 11.77
CA GLU A 48 -0.82 -9.88 11.74
C GLU A 48 -1.14 -11.00 10.74
N ILE A 49 -2.40 -11.46 10.71
CA ILE A 49 -2.86 -12.47 9.74
C ILE A 49 -2.66 -11.94 8.32
N PHE A 50 -3.03 -10.68 8.06
CA PHE A 50 -2.91 -10.09 6.72
C PHE A 50 -1.46 -9.87 6.32
N ASN A 51 -0.62 -9.38 7.25
CA ASN A 51 0.80 -9.20 7.02
C ASN A 51 1.47 -10.53 6.67
N ARG A 52 1.22 -11.59 7.45
CA ARG A 52 1.76 -12.92 7.16
C ARG A 52 1.28 -13.45 5.81
N HIS A 53 0.00 -13.30 5.50
CA HIS A 53 -0.54 -13.71 4.21
C HIS A 53 0.12 -12.98 3.03
N ILE A 54 0.19 -11.65 3.11
CA ILE A 54 0.66 -10.80 2.02
C ILE A 54 2.16 -10.96 1.78
N THR A 55 2.94 -11.06 2.85
CA THR A 55 4.41 -11.01 2.77
C THR A 55 5.06 -12.39 2.67
N GLN A 56 4.45 -13.44 3.22
CA GLN A 56 5.08 -14.76 3.36
C GLN A 56 4.31 -15.88 2.65
N GLU A 57 3.00 -16.01 2.88
CA GLU A 57 2.23 -17.20 2.49
C GLU A 57 1.71 -17.18 1.05
N CYS A 58 1.42 -16.01 0.48
CA CYS A 58 0.74 -15.89 -0.81
C CYS A 58 1.64 -15.28 -1.88
N GLU A 59 2.09 -16.10 -2.84
CA GLU A 59 2.98 -15.65 -3.91
C GLU A 59 2.39 -14.53 -4.77
N ILE A 60 1.07 -14.54 -5.00
CA ILE A 60 0.39 -13.48 -5.76
C ILE A 60 0.49 -12.15 -5.01
N CYS A 61 0.24 -12.14 -3.70
CA CYS A 61 0.33 -10.93 -2.88
C CYS A 61 1.79 -10.46 -2.79
N ARG A 62 2.73 -11.39 -2.58
CA ARG A 62 4.16 -11.12 -2.51
C ARG A 62 4.73 -10.60 -3.84
N GLY A 63 4.14 -11.00 -4.97
CA GLY A 63 4.45 -10.49 -6.30
C GLY A 63 3.96 -9.06 -6.55
N ASN A 64 3.00 -8.57 -5.76
CA ASN A 64 2.51 -7.19 -5.82
C ASN A 64 3.33 -6.22 -4.94
N ALA A 65 4.40 -6.69 -4.30
CA ALA A 65 5.33 -5.84 -3.59
C ALA A 65 6.00 -4.82 -4.53
N PHE A 66 6.55 -3.77 -3.96
CA PHE A 66 7.35 -2.78 -4.67
C PHE A 66 8.83 -3.02 -4.40
N PHE A 67 9.65 -2.57 -5.35
CA PHE A 67 11.08 -2.37 -5.16
C PHE A 67 11.36 -0.87 -5.22
N CYS A 68 12.21 -0.38 -4.33
CA CYS A 68 12.56 1.02 -4.29
C CYS A 68 13.45 1.37 -5.51
N GLU A 69 12.91 2.06 -6.51
CA GLU A 69 13.65 2.43 -7.73
C GLU A 69 14.72 3.53 -7.51
N LEU A 70 14.98 3.91 -6.26
CA LEU A 70 15.94 4.96 -5.86
C LEU A 70 17.20 4.37 -5.19
N CYS A 71 17.24 3.07 -4.93
CA CYS A 71 18.40 2.37 -4.40
C CYS A 71 18.54 0.99 -5.05
N SER A 72 19.67 0.33 -4.82
CA SER A 72 19.94 -1.04 -5.31
C SER A 72 19.50 -2.12 -4.31
N ASP A 73 18.67 -1.74 -3.34
CA ASP A 73 18.13 -2.67 -2.37
C ASP A 73 17.00 -3.48 -3.01
N GLU A 74 17.13 -4.80 -2.96
CA GLU A 74 16.17 -5.76 -3.49
C GLU A 74 15.16 -6.21 -2.43
N GLU A 75 15.11 -5.53 -1.28
CA GLU A 75 14.07 -5.72 -0.29
C GLU A 75 12.68 -5.36 -0.86
N ARG A 76 11.72 -6.25 -0.62
CA ARG A 76 10.32 -6.02 -0.95
C ARG A 76 9.71 -5.06 0.04
N ILE A 77 9.21 -3.92 -0.45
CA ILE A 77 8.48 -2.95 0.35
C ILE A 77 7.00 -2.95 -0.01
N TYR A 78 6.17 -2.68 0.99
CA TYR A 78 4.73 -2.61 0.85
C TYR A 78 4.23 -1.23 1.29
N PRO A 79 3.05 -0.78 0.81
CA PRO A 79 2.47 0.49 1.25
C PRO A 79 2.25 0.61 2.76
N PHE A 80 2.06 -0.52 3.45
CA PHE A 80 1.85 -0.62 4.90
C PHE A 80 3.14 -0.92 5.68
N SER A 81 4.28 -1.08 5.01
CA SER A 81 5.57 -1.25 5.68
C SER A 81 5.97 0.02 6.42
N ASP A 82 6.74 -0.13 7.49
CA ASP A 82 7.30 1.01 8.19
C ASP A 82 8.29 1.77 7.31
N ASN A 83 8.42 3.08 7.55
CA ASN A 83 9.44 3.92 6.92
C ASN A 83 9.43 3.90 5.38
N VAL A 84 8.27 3.75 4.76
CA VAL A 84 8.08 3.92 3.30
C VAL A 84 7.41 5.25 2.96
N ALA A 85 7.55 5.69 1.73
CA ALA A 85 6.85 6.82 1.14
C ALA A 85 6.10 6.40 -0.13
N ILE A 86 4.85 6.85 -0.27
CA ILE A 86 3.99 6.54 -1.41
C ILE A 86 3.84 7.78 -2.28
N CYS A 87 4.13 7.65 -3.57
CA CYS A 87 3.91 8.72 -4.54
C CYS A 87 2.42 8.94 -4.76
N LYS A 88 1.91 10.15 -4.44
CA LYS A 88 0.50 10.54 -4.65
C LYS A 88 0.01 10.45 -6.10
N GLY A 89 0.91 10.53 -7.08
CA GLY A 89 0.55 10.56 -8.51
C GLY A 89 0.52 9.20 -9.21
N CYS A 90 1.25 8.20 -8.70
CA CYS A 90 1.31 6.87 -9.34
C CYS A 90 1.32 5.69 -8.37
N LEU A 91 1.21 5.96 -7.06
CA LEU A 91 1.20 4.99 -5.97
C LEU A 91 2.45 4.10 -5.88
N ALA A 92 3.52 4.44 -6.60
CA ALA A 92 4.81 3.79 -6.39
C ALA A 92 5.30 4.02 -4.97
N VAL A 93 5.81 2.96 -4.35
CA VAL A 93 6.35 2.97 -2.99
C VAL A 93 7.88 3.02 -3.06
N TYR A 94 8.48 3.77 -2.15
CA TYR A 94 9.91 3.95 -1.99
C TYR A 94 10.26 3.88 -0.50
N HIS A 95 11.51 3.60 -0.16
CA HIS A 95 11.99 3.91 1.20
C HIS A 95 11.83 5.40 1.48
N ARG A 96 11.38 5.76 2.69
CA ARG A 96 11.14 7.15 3.11
C ARG A 96 12.38 8.00 2.92
N HIS A 97 13.50 7.53 3.49
CA HIS A 97 14.82 8.15 3.34
C HIS A 97 15.18 8.37 1.86
N CYS A 98 15.09 7.34 1.01
CA CYS A 98 15.43 7.46 -0.40
C CYS A 98 14.57 8.52 -1.11
N PHE A 99 13.27 8.54 -0.82
CA PHE A 99 12.35 9.50 -1.41
C PHE A 99 12.62 10.93 -0.95
N ASP A 100 12.95 11.12 0.33
CA ASP A 100 13.30 12.43 0.88
C ASP A 100 14.64 12.94 0.32
N HIS A 101 15.66 12.08 0.17
CA HIS A 101 16.91 12.43 -0.52
C HIS A 101 16.70 12.83 -1.98
N ALA A 102 15.75 12.21 -2.67
CA ALA A 102 15.34 12.59 -4.02
C ALA A 102 14.47 13.87 -4.06
N SER A 103 14.38 14.62 -2.95
CA SER A 103 13.51 15.79 -2.79
C SER A 103 12.04 15.50 -3.11
N LYS A 104 11.57 14.29 -2.76
CA LYS A 104 10.21 13.80 -3.01
C LYS A 104 9.85 13.77 -4.50
N ARG A 105 10.85 13.68 -5.38
CA ARG A 105 10.64 13.51 -6.83
C ARG A 105 10.50 12.04 -7.19
N CYS A 106 9.36 11.68 -7.74
CA CYS A 106 9.09 10.32 -8.21
C CYS A 106 9.70 10.07 -9.60
N THR A 107 10.69 9.18 -9.66
CA THR A 107 11.37 8.79 -10.91
C THR A 107 10.41 8.10 -11.89
N ARG A 108 9.49 7.26 -11.38
CA ARG A 108 8.45 6.62 -12.21
C ARG A 108 7.55 7.65 -12.90
N CYS A 109 7.11 8.68 -12.17
CA CYS A 109 6.32 9.77 -12.75
C CYS A 109 7.12 10.57 -13.79
N ALA A 110 8.39 10.87 -13.51
CA ALA A 110 9.27 11.56 -14.46
C ALA A 110 9.44 10.75 -15.76
N ARG A 111 9.74 9.44 -15.67
CA ARG A 111 9.84 8.54 -16.83
C ARG A 111 8.53 8.49 -17.63
N ARG A 112 7.37 8.40 -16.95
CA ARG A 112 6.06 8.40 -17.61
C ARG A 112 5.80 9.71 -18.37
N ARG A 113 6.14 10.87 -17.78
CA ARG A 113 6.01 12.18 -18.44
C ARG A 113 6.91 12.30 -19.66
N ALA A 114 8.18 11.90 -19.55
CA ALA A 114 9.12 11.91 -20.66
C ALA A 114 8.65 11.03 -21.83
N ARG A 115 8.16 9.81 -21.54
CA ARG A 115 7.60 8.90 -22.56
C ARG A 115 6.38 9.50 -23.26
N ARG A 116 5.47 10.13 -22.52
CA ARG A 116 4.30 10.80 -23.12
C ARG A 116 4.73 11.93 -24.06
N LYS A 117 5.69 12.77 -23.64
CA LYS A 117 6.21 13.86 -24.48
C LYS A 117 6.84 13.32 -25.78
N ALA A 118 7.63 12.25 -25.69
CA ALA A 118 8.24 11.64 -26.86
C ALA A 118 7.23 11.05 -27.85
N ILE A 119 6.11 10.50 -27.36
CA ILE A 119 5.03 10.02 -28.24
C ILE A 119 4.35 11.18 -28.95
N MET A 120 4.07 12.28 -28.24
CA MET A 120 3.41 13.46 -28.83
C MET A 120 4.26 14.10 -29.94
N MET A 121 5.58 14.20 -29.75
CA MET A 121 6.49 14.72 -30.77
C MET A 121 6.50 13.85 -32.04
N LYS A 122 6.49 12.53 -31.89
CA LYS A 122 6.42 11.60 -33.04
C LYS A 122 5.11 11.69 -33.81
N THR A 123 3.99 11.86 -33.12
CA THR A 123 2.68 12.00 -33.78
C THR A 123 2.52 13.31 -34.54
N GLU A 124 3.26 14.36 -34.14
CA GLU A 124 3.30 15.64 -34.86
C GLU A 124 4.18 15.51 -36.12
N GLU A 125 5.31 14.80 -36.04
CA GLU A 125 6.22 14.55 -37.17
C GLU A 125 5.65 13.58 -38.23
N GLU A 126 4.80 12.62 -37.84
CA GLU A 126 4.15 11.66 -38.76
C GLU A 126 2.83 12.20 -39.37
N GLY A 127 2.36 13.36 -38.88
CA GLY A 127 1.12 14.01 -39.32
C GLY A 127 1.31 15.16 -40.32
N GLU A 128 2.56 15.49 -40.67
CA GLU A 128 2.96 16.33 -41.82
C GLU A 128 3.38 15.47 -43.01
#